data_AF-A0A656GE84-F1
#
_entry.id   AF-A0A656GE84-F1
#
_cell.length_a   1.000
_cell.length_b   1.000
_cell.length_c   1.000
_cell.angle_alpha   90.00
_cell.angle_beta   90.00
_cell.angle_gamma   90.00
#
_symmetry.space_group_name_H-M   'P 1'
#
loop_
_entity.id
_entity.type
_entity.pdbx_description
1 polymer ?
#
loop_
_entity_poly.entity_id
_entity_poly.type
_entity_poly.pdbx_seq_one_letter_code
_entity_poly.pdbx_strand_id
1 'polypeptide(L)' 'MQHVDIKEIYEAFTEDDVNLHLDIGWVIVAVTSGERYSPAGTKEIGPIYVMGLPRSVAEADDEPPIPVRR' A
#
# COMPACT_ATOMS: atom_id res chain seq x y z
N MET A 1 16.68 -6.19 6.83
CA MET A 1 15.27 -5.81 6.60
C MET A 1 15.15 -4.35 6.95
N GLN A 2 14.81 -3.49 5.98
CA GLN A 2 14.54 -2.07 6.25
C GLN A 2 13.13 -1.96 6.86
N HIS A 3 13.01 -1.23 7.96
CA HIS A 3 11.71 -0.85 8.50
C HIS A 3 11.17 0.29 7.62
N VAL A 4 10.02 0.09 6.98
CA VAL A 4 9.34 1.13 6.20
C VAL A 4 8.08 1.47 6.96
N ASP A 5 7.99 2.69 7.47
CA ASP A 5 6.79 3.18 8.14
C ASP A 5 5.74 3.51 7.07
N ILE A 6 4.62 2.79 7.09
CA ILE A 6 3.53 2.94 6.12
C ILE A 6 2.52 3.94 6.67
N LYS A 7 2.30 5.03 5.93
CA LYS A 7 1.33 6.08 6.27
C LYS A 7 -0.09 5.71 5.83
N GLU A 8 -0.22 5.08 4.67
CA GLU A 8 -1.49 4.77 4.05
C GLU A 8 -1.43 3.41 3.34
N ILE A 9 -2.56 2.71 3.32
CA ILE A 9 -2.72 1.40 2.66
C ILE A 9 -3.81 1.49 1.59
N TYR A 10 -3.54 0.91 0.42
CA TYR A 10 -4.47 0.82 -0.70
C TYR A 10 -4.46 -0.60 -1.28
N GLU A 11 -5.63 -1.13 -1.62
CA GLU A 11 -5.76 -2.44 -2.26
C GLU A 11 -5.92 -2.26 -3.78
N ALA A 12 -4.95 -2.74 -4.54
CA ALA A 12 -4.95 -2.72 -6.00
C ALA A 12 -5.42 -4.07 -6.56
N PHE A 13 -6.47 -4.02 -7.38
CA PHE A 13 -7.13 -5.21 -7.95
C PHE A 13 -6.69 -5.50 -9.39
N THR A 14 -6.02 -4.55 -10.05
CA THR A 14 -5.52 -4.67 -11.42
C THR A 14 -4.03 -4.38 -11.50
N GLU A 15 -3.36 -4.86 -12.55
CA GLU A 15 -1.93 -4.54 -12.77
C GLU A 15 -1.72 -3.06 -13.09
N ASP A 16 -2.67 -2.42 -13.77
CA ASP A 16 -2.62 -0.99 -14.09
C ASP A 16 -2.67 -0.14 -12.82
N ASP A 17 -3.53 -0.49 -11.85
CA ASP A 17 -3.59 0.20 -10.55
C ASP A 17 -2.26 0.05 -9.78
N VAL A 18 -1.67 -1.16 -9.80
CA VAL A 18 -0.37 -1.40 -9.16
C VAL A 18 0.71 -0.54 -9.78
N ASN A 19 0.83 -0.57 -11.11
CA ASN A 19 1.85 0.18 -11.84
C ASN A 19 1.72 1.69 -11.58
N LEU A 20 0.48 2.22 -11.60
CA LEU A 20 0.23 3.62 -11.26
C LEU A 20 0.76 3.97 -9.86
N HIS A 21 0.45 3.16 -8.84
CA HIS A 21 0.86 3.45 -7.47
C HIS A 21 2.38 3.30 -7.27
N LEU A 22 3.00 2.32 -7.93
CA LEU A 22 4.46 2.17 -7.93
C LEU A 22 5.16 3.40 -8.52
N ASP A 23 4.64 3.97 -9.61
CA ASP A 23 5.19 5.18 -10.24
C ASP A 23 5.07 6.42 -9.33
N ILE A 24 4.07 6.45 -8.45
CA ILE A 24 3.87 7.52 -7.45
C ILE A 24 4.72 7.28 -6.18
N GLY A 25 5.47 6.16 -6.11
CA GLY A 25 6.38 5.85 -5.02
C GLY A 25 5.78 5.01 -3.88
N TRP A 26 4.62 4.38 -4.11
CA TRP A 26 4.09 3.36 -3.20
C TRP A 26 4.91 2.07 -3.31
N VAL A 27 4.81 1.21 -2.30
CA VAL A 27 5.49 -0.09 -2.25
C VAL A 27 4.49 -1.22 -2.02
N ILE A 28 4.75 -2.41 -2.57
CA ILE A 28 3.96 -3.61 -2.29
C ILE A 28 4.32 -4.11 -0.89
N VAL A 29 3.33 -4.15 0.02
CA VAL A 29 3.52 -4.65 1.39
C VAL A 29 3.04 -6.09 1.57
N ALA A 30 2.05 -6.51 0.80
CA ALA A 30 1.55 -7.88 0.78
C ALA A 30 0.89 -8.21 -0.57
N VAL A 31 0.83 -9.50 -0.88
CA VAL A 31 0.04 -10.02 -2.01
C VAL A 31 -0.89 -11.08 -1.44
N THR A 32 -2.19 -10.91 -1.68
CA THR A 32 -3.22 -11.85 -1.23
C THR A 32 -4.00 -12.40 -2.42
N SER A 33 -4.75 -13.48 -2.24
CA SER A 33 -5.71 -13.95 -3.23
C SER A 33 -7.11 -13.48 -2.83
N GLY A 34 -7.87 -12.91 -3.76
CA GLY A 34 -9.26 -12.55 -3.50
C GLY A 34 -10.10 -12.39 -4.75
N GLU A 35 -11.35 -12.00 -4.54
CA GLU A 35 -12.31 -11.78 -5.62
C GLU A 35 -12.02 -10.45 -6.31
N ARG A 36 -11.83 -10.48 -7.63
CA ARG A 36 -11.65 -9.29 -8.46
C ARG A 36 -12.51 -9.36 -9.71
N TYR A 37 -12.64 -8.23 -10.39
CA TYR A 37 -13.30 -8.15 -11.68
C TYR A 37 -12.25 -8.10 -12.78
N SER A 38 -12.32 -9.04 -13.72
CA SER A 38 -11.57 -8.97 -14.97
C SER A 38 -11.96 -7.71 -15.75
N PRO A 39 -11.12 -7.23 -16.69
CA PRO A 39 -11.47 -6.13 -17.59
C PRO A 39 -12.77 -6.37 -18.38
N ALA A 40 -13.16 -7.63 -18.58
CA ALA A 40 -14.42 -8.03 -19.21
C ALA A 40 -15.64 -8.01 -18.24
N GLY A 41 -15.47 -7.53 -17.00
CA GLY A 41 -16.52 -7.49 -15.98
C GLY A 41 -16.85 -8.84 -15.35
N THR A 42 -16.08 -9.89 -15.65
CA THR A 42 -16.30 -11.23 -15.09
C THR A 42 -15.59 -11.34 -13.74
N LYS A 43 -16.30 -11.90 -12.75
CA LYS A 43 -15.75 -12.16 -11.41
C LYS A 43 -14.76 -13.33 -11.47
N GLU A 44 -13.55 -13.12 -10.98
CA GLU A 44 -12.50 -14.13 -10.93
C GLU A 44 -11.73 -14.09 -9.59
N ILE A 45 -11.01 -15.16 -9.28
CA ILE A 45 -10.09 -15.21 -8.15
C ILE A 45 -8.69 -14.89 -8.69
N GLY A 46 -8.06 -13.86 -8.14
CA GLY A 46 -6.75 -13.39 -8.60
C GLY A 46 -5.95 -12.71 -7.50
N PRO A 47 -4.74 -12.22 -7.82
CA PRO A 47 -3.93 -11.48 -6.86
C PRO A 47 -4.57 -10.12 -6.56
N ILE A 48 -4.60 -9.77 -5.28
CA ILE A 48 -4.86 -8.42 -4.77
C ILE A 48 -3.55 -7.94 -4.15
N TYR A 49 -3.03 -6.83 -4.68
CA TYR A 49 -1.80 -6.24 -4.19
C TYR A 49 -2.14 -5.20 -3.13
N VAL A 50 -1.64 -5.42 -1.92
CA VAL A 50 -1.74 -4.42 -0.85
C VAL A 50 -0.55 -3.49 -1.01
N MET A 51 -0.85 -2.25 -1.36
CA MET A 51 0.09 -1.16 -1.58
C MET A 51 0.18 -0.32 -0.30
N GLY A 52 1.38 0.10 0.07
CA GLY A 52 1.63 1.01 1.17
C GLY A 52 2.34 2.27 0.69
N LEU A 53 1.86 3.44 1.09
CA LEU A 53 2.56 4.70 0.90
C LEU A 53 3.58 4.86 2.05
N PRO A 54 4.89 4.85 1.77
CA PRO A 54 5.87 5.13 2.80
C PRO A 54 5.68 6.54 3.34
N ARG A 55 5.79 6.71 4.66
CA ARG A 55 5.94 8.03 5.24
C ARG A 55 7.25 8.63 4.73
N SER A 56 7.19 9.83 4.17
CA SER A 56 8.40 10.56 3.79
C SER A 56 9.24 10.84 5.03
N VAL A 57 10.57 10.68 4.93
CA VAL A 57 11.51 10.98 6.03
C VAL A 57 11.33 12.44 6.52
N ALA A 58 10.91 13.35 5.63
CA ALA A 58 10.64 14.74 5.98
C ALA A 58 9.39 14.96 6.84
N GLU A 59 8.42 14.03 6.84
CA GLU A 59 7.23 14.10 7.70
C GLU A 59 7.43 13.43 9.07
N ALA A 60 8.48 12.62 9.22
CA ALA A 60 8.77 11.91 10.46
C ALA A 60 9.32 12.85 11.57
N ASP A 61 9.96 13.95 11.18
CA ASP A 61 10.55 14.92 12.11
C ASP A 61 9.53 15.93 12.70
N ASP A 62 8.29 15.97 12.15
CA ASP A 62 7.23 16.89 12.59
C ASP A 62 6.21 16.26 13.55
N GLU A 63 6.29 14.95 13.82
CA GLU A 63 5.41 14.32 14.80
C GLU A 63 5.99 14.47 16.22
N PRO A 64 5.34 15.21 17.13
CA PRO A 64 5.85 15.38 18.48
C PRO A 64 5.90 14.01 19.19
N PRO A 65 6.96 13.72 19.96
CA PRO A 65 7.08 12.43 20.62
C PRO A 65 5.86 12.18 21.52
N ILE A 66 5.22 11.02 21.33
CA ILE A 66 4.08 10.58 22.13
C ILE A 66 4.51 10.63 23.61
N PRO A 67 3.83 11.42 24.47
CA PRO A 67 4.23 11.53 25.86
C PRO A 67 4.05 10.17 26.55
N VAL A 68 5.17 9.57 26.95
CA VAL A 68 5.20 8.36 27.78
C VAL A 68 4.60 8.74 29.14
N ARG A 69 3.34 8.38 29.37
CA ARG A 69 2.74 8.48 30.69
C ARG A 69 3.38 7.42 31.58
N ARG A 70 4.20 7.87 32.55
CA ARG A 70 4.70 7.05 33.67
C ARG A 70 3.59 6.78 34.68
#